data_AF-F9WKG2-F1
#
_entry.id   AF-F9WKG2-F1
#
_cell.length_a   1.000
_cell.length_b   1.000
_cell.length_c   1.000
_cell.angle_alpha   90.00
_cell.angle_beta   90.00
_cell.angle_gamma   90.00
#
_symmetry.space_group_name_H-M   'P 1'
#
loop_
_entity.id
_entity.type
_entity.pdbx_description
1 polymer ?
#
loop_
_entity_poly.entity_id
_entity_poly.type
_entity_poly.pdbx_seq_one_letter_code
_entity_poly.pdbx_strand_id
1 'polypeptide(L)'
;MERHLVAWTACFLKGRTAQVRVNSTLSEDVGLTCGVPQGSVLGPLLFIVTVDSLSKRDNCIPGLLHGFFADDLAIVRASADLSEIRQTIQQGLDCITRSSSECYMEVSAEKTECTLFCTRGTNLLSLKVGETALKEVHAPKLLGLTVQPRKRWTEHVTSKKAAANTRLTQLRAVASPEWAPEREKLRTFCVALVRAKMCYGVASLWFDALLLDRERLGRVQTEVVLILAGNPKAANREDALREAQPKPINEVAYRRALEYYLELKAKGPVHAEVADSIFPPERPIRVTLAKGQSLYSIIDSPENPHHQTVLICFGVLRCWPDAVE
;
A
#
# COMPACT_ATOMS: atom_id res chain seq x y z
N MET A 1 7.34 32.43 6.62
CA MET A 1 7.91 31.77 5.44
C MET A 1 9.04 32.64 4.93
N GLU A 2 10.22 32.07 4.71
CA GLU A 2 11.40 32.85 4.33
C GLU A 2 11.27 33.33 2.86
N ARG A 3 11.48 34.62 2.60
CA ARG A 3 11.22 35.24 1.28
C ARG A 3 11.99 34.58 0.14
N HIS A 4 13.19 34.08 0.43
CA HIS A 4 14.04 33.44 -0.58
C HIS A 4 13.48 32.09 -1.06
N LEU A 5 12.83 31.32 -0.19
CA LEU A 5 12.19 30.05 -0.57
C LEU A 5 11.01 30.28 -1.54
N VAL A 6 10.23 31.34 -1.31
CA VAL A 6 9.14 31.73 -2.20
C VAL A 6 9.68 32.15 -3.56
N ALA A 7 10.74 32.96 -3.58
CA ALA A 7 11.40 33.38 -4.82
C ALA A 7 11.94 32.18 -5.61
N TRP A 8 12.63 31.26 -4.93
CA TRP A 8 13.17 30.05 -5.54
C TRP A 8 12.06 29.14 -6.12
N THR A 9 10.97 28.95 -5.37
CA THR A 9 9.80 28.18 -5.84
C THR A 9 9.15 28.86 -7.05
N ALA A 10 9.04 30.19 -7.05
CA ALA A 10 8.51 30.94 -8.19
C ALA A 10 9.41 30.80 -9.42
N CYS A 11 10.73 30.84 -9.26
CA CYS A 11 11.70 30.59 -10.34
C CYS A 11 11.58 29.16 -10.87
N PHE A 12 11.36 28.17 -10.00
CA PHE A 12 11.14 26.78 -10.42
C PHE A 12 9.89 26.61 -11.28
N LEU A 13 8.82 27.40 -11.05
CA LEU A 13 7.55 27.26 -11.76
C LEU A 13 7.43 28.14 -13.02
N LYS A 14 8.11 29.29 -13.07
CA LYS A 14 7.98 30.29 -14.15
C LYS A 14 8.91 30.04 -15.33
N GLY A 15 8.50 30.50 -16.51
CA GLY A 15 9.36 30.55 -17.71
C GLY A 15 9.75 29.17 -18.25
N ARG A 16 9.00 28.12 -17.90
CA ARG A 16 9.27 26.75 -18.34
C ARG A 16 8.79 26.55 -19.77
N THR A 17 9.54 25.78 -20.54
CA THR A 17 9.17 25.29 -21.87
C THR A 17 9.31 23.77 -21.93
N ALA A 18 8.66 23.14 -22.90
CA ALA A 18 8.81 21.73 -23.20
C ALA A 18 8.85 21.48 -24.71
N GLN A 19 9.61 20.46 -25.10
CA GLN A 19 9.66 19.92 -26.46
C GLN A 19 9.51 18.40 -26.40
N VAL A 20 8.96 17.82 -27.46
CA VAL A 20 8.89 16.38 -27.64
C VAL A 20 9.87 15.98 -28.73
N ARG A 21 10.70 14.97 -28.45
CA ARG A 21 11.57 14.35 -29.46
C ARG A 21 11.01 13.01 -29.88
N VAL A 22 10.84 12.81 -31.19
CA VAL A 22 10.52 11.51 -31.78
C VAL A 22 11.63 11.17 -32.77
N ASN A 23 12.39 10.11 -32.49
CA ASN A 23 13.63 9.77 -33.19
C ASN A 23 14.62 10.96 -33.20
N SER A 24 14.93 11.48 -34.38
CA SER A 24 15.84 12.61 -34.60
C SER A 24 15.12 13.96 -34.77
N THR A 25 13.79 14.01 -34.69
CA THR A 25 13.01 15.24 -34.90
C THR A 25 12.52 15.79 -33.56
N LEU A 26 12.68 17.10 -33.36
CA LEU A 26 12.15 17.87 -32.24
C LEU A 26 10.90 18.63 -32.66
N SER A 27 9.92 18.72 -31.76
CA SER A 27 8.80 19.67 -31.89
C SER A 27 9.27 21.10 -31.65
N GLU A 28 8.38 22.05 -31.94
CA GLU A 28 8.53 23.43 -31.47
C GLU A 28 8.52 23.49 -29.93
N ASP A 29 9.13 24.54 -29.38
CA ASP A 29 9.07 24.88 -27.96
C ASP A 29 7.66 25.31 -27.57
N VAL A 30 7.09 24.64 -26.57
CA VAL A 30 5.79 25.01 -25.98
C VAL A 30 6.01 25.54 -24.57
N GLY A 31 5.52 26.75 -24.29
CA GLY A 31 5.53 27.32 -22.94
C GLY A 31 4.59 26.56 -21.99
N LEU A 32 5.07 26.23 -20.80
CA LEU A 32 4.28 25.57 -19.75
C LEU A 32 3.79 26.60 -18.73
N THR A 33 2.48 26.79 -18.68
CA THR A 33 1.82 27.73 -17.74
C THR A 33 1.35 27.07 -16.45
N CYS A 34 1.24 25.74 -16.43
CA CYS A 34 0.76 24.96 -15.28
C CYS A 34 1.58 23.68 -15.05
N GLY A 35 1.29 22.99 -13.95
CA GLY A 35 1.94 21.74 -13.57
C GLY A 35 3.38 21.91 -13.06
N VAL A 36 3.97 20.80 -12.64
CA VAL A 36 5.37 20.70 -12.19
C VAL A 36 6.13 19.74 -13.10
N PRO A 37 7.44 19.92 -13.32
CA PRO A 37 8.24 18.95 -14.06
C PRO A 37 8.16 17.56 -13.41
N GLN A 38 7.73 16.55 -14.16
CA GLN A 38 7.74 15.16 -13.70
C GLN A 38 9.19 14.71 -13.47
N GLY A 39 9.42 13.97 -12.38
CA GLY A 39 10.76 13.58 -11.96
C GLY A 39 11.52 14.64 -11.15
N SER A 40 10.96 15.83 -10.96
CA SER A 40 11.52 16.81 -10.03
C SER A 40 11.31 16.41 -8.57
N VAL A 41 12.27 16.74 -7.71
CA VAL A 41 12.17 16.54 -6.25
C VAL A 41 11.09 17.43 -5.63
N LEU A 42 10.95 18.66 -6.14
CA LEU A 42 10.02 19.65 -5.59
C LEU A 42 8.56 19.40 -6.02
N GLY A 43 8.34 18.76 -7.16
CA GLY A 43 7.00 18.53 -7.71
C GLY A 43 6.05 17.83 -6.74
N PRO A 44 6.42 16.65 -6.17
CA PRO A 44 5.59 15.96 -5.19
C PRO A 44 5.30 16.79 -3.93
N LEU A 45 6.27 17.58 -3.46
CA LEU A 45 6.07 18.42 -2.27
C LEU A 45 5.06 19.53 -2.54
N LEU A 46 5.16 20.21 -3.69
CA LEU A 46 4.20 21.24 -4.09
C LEU A 46 2.80 20.67 -4.25
N PHE A 47 2.70 19.46 -4.83
CA PHE A 47 1.43 18.77 -4.94
C PHE A 47 0.80 18.47 -3.56
N ILE A 48 1.60 17.98 -2.60
CA ILE A 48 1.14 17.75 -1.22
C ILE A 48 0.63 19.05 -0.59
N VAL A 49 1.32 20.19 -0.78
CA VAL A 49 0.88 21.48 -0.23
C VAL A 49 -0.45 21.93 -0.84
N THR A 50 -0.65 21.73 -2.15
CA THR A 50 -1.93 22.02 -2.81
C THR A 50 -3.04 21.14 -2.23
N VAL A 51 -2.81 19.85 -2.09
CA VAL A 51 -3.79 18.89 -1.58
C VAL A 51 -4.06 19.04 -0.08
N ASP A 52 -3.09 19.47 0.72
CA ASP A 52 -3.29 19.79 2.15
C ASP A 52 -4.36 20.87 2.36
N SER A 53 -4.41 21.84 1.44
CA SER A 53 -5.44 22.89 1.46
C SER A 53 -6.84 22.32 1.17
N LEU A 54 -6.95 21.33 0.28
CA LEU A 54 -8.20 20.60 0.01
C LEU A 54 -8.62 19.78 1.23
N SER A 55 -7.67 19.02 1.80
CA SER A 55 -7.88 18.17 2.98
C SER A 55 -8.43 18.95 4.18
N LYS A 56 -7.92 20.16 4.42
CA LYS A 56 -8.43 21.03 5.50
C LYS A 56 -9.88 21.44 5.33
N ARG A 57 -10.36 21.63 4.10
CA ARG A 57 -11.76 21.98 3.83
C ARG A 57 -12.69 20.80 4.05
N ASP A 58 -12.29 19.60 3.60
CA ASP A 58 -13.07 18.38 3.83
C ASP A 58 -13.13 18.00 5.31
N ASN A 59 -12.07 18.27 6.08
CA ASN A 59 -12.06 18.09 7.54
C ASN A 59 -13.13 18.95 8.26
N CYS A 60 -13.67 19.99 7.61
CA CYS A 60 -14.76 20.78 8.17
C CYS A 60 -16.14 20.10 8.01
N ILE A 61 -16.24 19.02 7.24
CA ILE A 61 -17.48 18.28 7.01
C ILE A 61 -17.63 17.20 8.11
N PRO A 62 -18.60 17.32 9.03
CA PRO A 62 -18.71 16.42 10.17
C PRO A 62 -18.93 14.95 9.75
N GLY A 63 -18.15 14.05 10.30
CA GLY A 63 -18.27 12.62 10.07
C GLY A 63 -17.71 12.12 8.73
N LEU A 64 -17.28 13.02 7.83
CA LEU A 64 -16.56 12.67 6.62
C LEU A 64 -15.14 12.26 6.99
N LEU A 65 -14.72 11.08 6.54
CA LEU A 65 -13.34 10.64 6.58
C LEU A 65 -12.78 10.69 5.17
N HIS A 66 -11.55 11.14 5.01
CA HIS A 66 -10.89 11.16 3.71
C HIS A 66 -9.41 10.82 3.81
N GLY A 67 -8.84 10.42 2.68
CA GLY A 67 -7.42 10.11 2.55
C GLY A 67 -6.94 10.43 1.15
N PHE A 68 -5.80 11.11 1.07
CA PHE A 68 -5.13 11.45 -0.17
C PHE A 68 -3.85 10.62 -0.31
N PHE A 69 -3.58 10.14 -1.51
CA PHE A 69 -2.31 9.53 -1.88
C PHE A 69 -1.98 9.90 -3.32
N ALA A 70 -1.06 10.85 -3.50
CA ALA A 70 -0.89 11.51 -4.79
C ALA A 70 -2.27 11.97 -5.33
N ASP A 71 -2.60 11.66 -6.58
CA ASP A 71 -3.87 11.97 -7.21
C ASP A 71 -5.04 11.06 -6.78
N ASP A 72 -4.78 9.96 -6.08
CA ASP A 72 -5.83 9.10 -5.53
C ASP A 72 -6.46 9.74 -4.28
N LEU A 73 -7.78 9.88 -4.28
CA LEU A 73 -8.58 10.35 -3.16
C LEU A 73 -9.66 9.32 -2.80
N ALA A 74 -9.75 8.99 -1.51
CA ALA A 74 -10.84 8.22 -0.96
C ALA A 74 -11.61 9.05 0.06
N ILE A 75 -12.94 9.03 -0.02
CA ILE A 75 -13.84 9.58 0.99
C ILE A 75 -14.75 8.48 1.53
N VAL A 76 -15.02 8.51 2.83
CA VAL A 76 -15.74 7.45 3.55
C VAL A 76 -16.64 8.07 4.61
N ARG A 77 -17.86 7.54 4.75
CA ARG A 77 -18.79 7.89 5.82
C ARG A 77 -19.43 6.61 6.37
N ALA A 78 -19.43 6.46 7.69
CA ALA A 78 -20.03 5.32 8.38
C ALA A 78 -21.21 5.76 9.26
N SER A 79 -22.44 5.50 8.84
CA SER A 79 -23.65 5.75 9.64
C SER A 79 -24.61 4.56 9.57
N ALA A 80 -25.56 4.53 10.51
CA ALA A 80 -26.73 3.66 10.43
C ALA A 80 -27.79 4.20 9.45
N ASP A 81 -27.76 5.50 9.13
CA ASP A 81 -28.68 6.14 8.19
C ASP A 81 -28.03 6.32 6.80
N LEU A 82 -28.65 5.72 5.78
CA LEU A 82 -28.25 5.84 4.39
C LEU A 82 -28.37 7.27 3.87
N SER A 83 -29.39 8.02 4.32
CA SER A 83 -29.59 9.41 3.91
C SER A 83 -28.44 10.29 4.38
N GLU A 84 -28.00 10.11 5.63
CA GLU A 84 -26.85 10.80 6.20
C GLU A 84 -25.55 10.45 5.45
N ILE A 85 -25.34 9.17 5.12
CA ILE A 85 -24.19 8.75 4.29
C ILE A 85 -24.21 9.48 2.95
N ARG A 86 -25.33 9.42 2.23
CA ARG A 86 -25.47 10.05 0.91
C ARG A 86 -25.22 11.54 0.98
N GLN A 87 -25.84 12.23 1.94
CA GLN A 87 -25.72 13.67 2.10
C GLN A 87 -24.27 14.07 2.41
N THR A 88 -23.63 13.40 3.36
CA THR A 88 -22.26 13.74 3.79
C THR A 88 -21.25 13.47 2.68
N ILE A 89 -21.38 12.34 1.98
CA ILE A 89 -20.50 12.01 0.84
C ILE A 89 -20.72 12.98 -0.31
N GLN A 90 -21.96 13.34 -0.65
CA GLN A 90 -22.23 14.32 -1.70
C GLN A 90 -21.66 15.70 -1.35
N GLN A 91 -21.81 16.15 -0.09
CA GLN A 91 -21.18 17.39 0.38
C GLN A 91 -19.65 17.35 0.24
N GLY A 92 -19.02 16.21 0.54
CA GLY A 92 -17.59 15.98 0.30
C GLY A 92 -17.23 16.10 -1.17
N LEU A 93 -17.93 15.38 -2.06
CA LEU A 93 -17.71 15.44 -3.51
C LEU A 93 -17.86 16.87 -4.07
N ASP A 94 -18.87 17.61 -3.62
CA ASP A 94 -19.11 18.99 -4.05
C ASP A 94 -17.99 19.93 -3.57
N CYS A 95 -17.52 19.73 -2.33
CA CYS A 95 -16.40 20.48 -1.75
C CYS A 95 -15.10 20.23 -2.52
N ILE A 96 -14.78 18.95 -2.78
CA ILE A 96 -13.60 18.53 -3.54
C ILE A 96 -13.67 19.07 -4.97
N THR A 97 -14.81 18.95 -5.64
CA THR A 97 -14.98 19.40 -7.02
C THR A 97 -14.75 20.91 -7.14
N ARG A 98 -15.34 21.69 -6.24
CA ARG A 98 -15.16 23.16 -6.20
C ARG A 98 -13.73 23.54 -5.84
N SER A 99 -13.15 22.90 -4.84
CA SER A 99 -11.81 23.27 -4.35
C SER A 99 -10.72 22.83 -5.34
N SER A 100 -10.94 21.72 -6.07
CA SER A 100 -10.06 21.29 -7.15
C SER A 100 -10.06 22.29 -8.31
N SER A 101 -11.22 22.82 -8.70
CA SER A 101 -11.29 23.79 -9.80
C SER A 101 -10.61 25.11 -9.45
N GLU A 102 -10.68 25.56 -8.19
CA GLU A 102 -9.90 26.70 -7.68
C GLU A 102 -8.38 26.46 -7.78
N CYS A 103 -7.95 25.20 -7.75
CA CYS A 103 -6.55 24.79 -7.89
C CYS A 103 -6.19 24.38 -9.32
N TYR A 104 -7.04 24.65 -10.32
CA TYR A 104 -6.87 24.23 -11.72
C TYR A 104 -6.71 22.71 -11.90
N MET A 105 -7.38 21.93 -11.04
CA MET A 105 -7.48 20.47 -11.11
C MET A 105 -8.91 20.06 -11.42
N GLU A 106 -9.07 18.92 -12.08
CA GLU A 106 -10.37 18.37 -12.45
C GLU A 106 -10.56 16.99 -11.83
N VAL A 107 -11.73 16.78 -11.20
CA VAL A 107 -12.11 15.47 -10.66
C VAL A 107 -12.69 14.65 -11.80
N SER A 108 -12.05 13.53 -12.12
CA SER A 108 -12.54 12.63 -13.17
C SER A 108 -13.73 11.81 -12.66
N ALA A 109 -14.96 12.21 -13.02
CA ALA A 109 -16.17 11.47 -12.68
C ALA A 109 -16.15 10.03 -13.25
N GLU A 110 -15.55 9.82 -14.42
CA GLU A 110 -15.43 8.50 -15.06
C GLU A 110 -14.55 7.54 -14.26
N LYS A 111 -13.46 8.04 -13.66
CA LYS A 111 -12.55 7.24 -12.83
C LYS A 111 -13.00 7.14 -11.38
N THR A 112 -14.00 7.93 -10.97
CA THR A 112 -14.50 7.93 -9.60
C THR A 112 -15.55 6.82 -9.44
N GLU A 113 -15.24 5.86 -8.59
CA GLU A 113 -16.12 4.72 -8.29
C GLU A 113 -16.72 4.88 -6.89
N CYS A 114 -17.96 4.43 -6.70
CA CYS A 114 -18.60 4.39 -5.39
C CYS A 114 -18.99 2.95 -5.01
N THR A 115 -18.96 2.67 -3.71
CA THR A 115 -19.31 1.34 -3.17
C THR A 115 -19.96 1.48 -1.81
N LEU A 116 -21.16 0.94 -1.66
CA LEU A 116 -21.85 0.88 -0.37
C LEU A 116 -21.47 -0.40 0.39
N PHE A 117 -20.92 -0.24 1.60
CA PHE A 117 -20.60 -1.33 2.50
C PHE A 117 -21.74 -1.56 3.50
N CYS A 118 -22.72 -2.42 3.16
CA CYS A 118 -23.86 -2.72 4.04
C CYS A 118 -24.13 -4.23 4.20
N THR A 119 -24.78 -4.60 5.30
CA THR A 119 -25.17 -6.00 5.59
C THR A 119 -26.49 -6.38 4.92
N ARG A 120 -27.43 -5.42 4.76
CA ARG A 120 -28.77 -5.63 4.21
C ARG A 120 -29.11 -4.55 3.17
N GLY A 121 -29.63 -4.97 2.03
CA GLY A 121 -30.14 -4.09 0.97
C GLY A 121 -29.14 -3.73 -0.12
N THR A 122 -29.66 -3.41 -1.31
CA THR A 122 -28.95 -2.88 -2.47
C THR A 122 -29.61 -1.55 -2.83
N ASN A 123 -29.54 -0.58 -1.91
CA ASN A 123 -30.02 0.76 -2.24
C ASN A 123 -28.87 1.49 -2.92
N LEU A 124 -29.05 1.76 -4.22
CA LEU A 124 -28.11 2.54 -5.02
C LEU A 124 -27.89 3.90 -4.35
N LEU A 125 -26.63 4.23 -4.03
CA LEU A 125 -26.26 5.58 -3.64
C LEU A 125 -26.24 6.44 -4.90
N SER A 126 -27.27 7.28 -5.06
CA SER A 126 -27.33 8.28 -6.14
C SER A 126 -26.33 9.43 -5.86
N LEU A 127 -25.05 9.21 -6.17
CA LEU A 127 -23.96 10.19 -6.01
C LEU A 127 -23.54 10.75 -7.36
N LYS A 128 -23.10 12.00 -7.37
CA LYS A 128 -22.65 12.70 -8.58
C LYS A 128 -21.37 13.48 -8.32
N VAL A 129 -20.57 13.63 -9.37
CA VAL A 129 -19.47 14.61 -9.45
C VAL A 129 -19.84 15.59 -10.55
N GLY A 130 -20.08 16.85 -10.17
CA GLY A 130 -20.76 17.80 -11.06
C GLY A 130 -22.13 17.26 -11.49
N GLU A 131 -22.35 17.17 -12.80
CA GLU A 131 -23.59 16.63 -13.38
C GLU A 131 -23.54 15.12 -13.65
N THR A 132 -22.38 14.50 -13.53
CA THR A 132 -22.17 13.10 -13.90
C THR A 132 -22.45 12.17 -12.71
N ALA A 133 -23.33 11.18 -12.91
CA ALA A 133 -23.59 10.14 -11.92
C ALA A 133 -22.40 9.19 -11.79
N LEU A 134 -22.04 8.87 -10.55
CA LEU A 134 -20.93 7.95 -10.27
C LEU A 134 -21.32 6.51 -10.57
N LYS A 135 -20.33 5.75 -11.03
CA LYS A 135 -20.46 4.32 -11.27
C LYS A 135 -20.37 3.57 -9.95
N GLU A 136 -21.40 2.79 -9.63
CA GLU A 136 -21.34 1.87 -8.50
C GLU A 136 -20.57 0.60 -8.87
N VAL A 137 -19.60 0.24 -8.04
CA VAL A 137 -18.75 -0.94 -8.22
C VAL A 137 -18.77 -1.77 -6.94
N HIS A 138 -18.83 -3.09 -7.07
CA HIS A 138 -18.89 -3.99 -5.90
C HIS A 138 -17.54 -4.15 -5.18
N ALA A 139 -16.45 -4.12 -5.93
CA ALA A 139 -15.09 -4.40 -5.43
C ALA A 139 -14.09 -3.34 -5.91
N PRO A 140 -14.16 -2.10 -5.37
CA PRO A 140 -13.29 -1.01 -5.76
C PRO A 140 -11.83 -1.33 -5.42
N LYS A 141 -10.92 -0.71 -6.17
CA LYS A 141 -9.49 -0.76 -5.90
C LYS A 141 -9.04 0.56 -5.29
N LEU A 142 -8.47 0.50 -4.09
CA LEU A 142 -7.83 1.63 -3.43
C LEU A 142 -6.36 1.28 -3.22
N LEU A 143 -5.45 2.04 -3.83
CA LEU A 143 -3.99 1.80 -3.71
C LEU A 143 -3.62 0.34 -3.97
N GLY A 144 -4.19 -0.25 -5.02
CA GLY A 144 -3.96 -1.65 -5.40
C GLY A 144 -4.54 -2.71 -4.47
N LEU A 145 -5.26 -2.32 -3.41
CA LEU A 145 -6.05 -3.20 -2.55
C LEU A 145 -7.48 -3.29 -3.07
N THR A 146 -7.99 -4.50 -3.25
CA THR A 146 -9.40 -4.71 -3.61
C THR A 146 -10.22 -4.87 -2.34
N VAL A 147 -11.16 -3.97 -2.10
CA VAL A 147 -12.01 -3.98 -0.90
C VAL A 147 -13.41 -4.41 -1.31
N GLN A 148 -14.03 -5.34 -0.58
CA GLN A 148 -15.36 -5.86 -0.92
C GLN A 148 -16.29 -5.90 0.31
N PRO A 149 -17.60 -5.56 0.16
CA PRO A 149 -18.57 -5.57 1.25
C PRO A 149 -18.76 -6.92 1.93
N ARG A 150 -18.71 -8.02 1.16
CA ARG A 150 -18.90 -9.40 1.63
C ARG A 150 -17.64 -10.23 1.36
N LYS A 151 -17.31 -11.16 2.26
CA LYS A 151 -16.08 -11.99 2.19
C LYS A 151 -14.77 -11.19 2.15
N ARG A 152 -14.77 -9.95 2.66
CA ARG A 152 -13.70 -8.93 2.86
C ARG A 152 -12.46 -8.93 1.95
N TRP A 153 -11.77 -10.05 1.75
CA TRP A 153 -10.47 -10.11 1.06
C TRP A 153 -10.33 -11.22 0.01
N THR A 154 -11.36 -12.05 -0.20
CA THR A 154 -11.29 -13.16 -1.18
C THR A 154 -10.94 -12.69 -2.59
N GLU A 155 -11.56 -11.62 -3.10
CA GLU A 155 -11.23 -11.10 -4.44
C GLU A 155 -9.80 -10.58 -4.53
N HIS A 156 -9.36 -9.81 -3.53
CA HIS A 156 -7.97 -9.35 -3.42
C HIS A 156 -6.99 -10.52 -3.44
N VAL A 157 -7.20 -11.50 -2.56
CA VAL A 157 -6.34 -12.67 -2.43
C VAL A 157 -6.32 -13.50 -3.71
N THR A 158 -7.45 -13.66 -4.37
CA THR A 158 -7.55 -14.37 -5.66
C THR A 158 -6.78 -13.64 -6.75
N SER A 159 -6.91 -12.31 -6.83
CA SER A 159 -6.16 -11.47 -7.76
C SER A 159 -4.65 -11.53 -7.51
N LYS A 160 -4.20 -11.41 -6.25
CA LYS A 160 -2.77 -11.51 -5.90
C LYS A 160 -2.22 -12.90 -6.13
N LYS A 161 -3.01 -13.95 -5.87
CA LYS A 161 -2.67 -15.34 -6.22
C LYS A 161 -2.47 -15.49 -7.73
N ALA A 162 -3.38 -14.99 -8.56
CA ALA A 162 -3.26 -15.06 -10.02
C ALA A 162 -2.01 -14.33 -10.53
N ALA A 163 -1.75 -13.11 -10.02
CA ALA A 163 -0.55 -12.34 -10.34
C ALA A 163 0.74 -13.08 -9.92
N ALA A 164 0.75 -13.68 -8.71
CA ALA A 164 1.87 -14.46 -8.22
C ALA A 164 2.10 -15.73 -9.07
N ASN A 165 1.04 -16.44 -9.45
CA ASN A 165 1.10 -17.61 -10.33
C ASN A 165 1.64 -17.26 -11.73
N THR A 166 1.30 -16.09 -12.26
CA THR A 166 1.86 -15.62 -13.54
C THR A 166 3.37 -15.47 -13.44
N ARG A 167 3.87 -14.84 -12.37
CA ARG A 167 5.32 -14.72 -12.10
C ARG A 167 5.97 -16.08 -11.85
N LEU A 168 5.27 -16.98 -11.19
CA LEU A 168 5.73 -18.33 -10.95
C LEU A 168 5.91 -19.12 -12.25
N THR A 169 4.99 -19.00 -13.21
CA THR A 169 5.12 -19.63 -14.53
C THR A 169 6.32 -19.08 -15.30
N GLN A 170 6.55 -17.76 -15.26
CA GLN A 170 7.74 -17.14 -15.83
C GLN A 170 9.02 -17.67 -15.17
N LEU A 171 9.02 -17.83 -13.84
CA LEU A 171 10.16 -18.38 -13.11
C LEU A 171 10.42 -19.85 -13.43
N ARG A 172 9.37 -20.65 -13.66
CA ARG A 172 9.53 -22.04 -14.11
C ARG A 172 10.22 -22.13 -15.46
N ALA A 173 9.91 -21.21 -16.37
CA ALA A 173 10.56 -21.17 -17.67
C ALA A 173 12.07 -20.93 -17.55
N VAL A 174 12.51 -20.13 -16.56
CA VAL A 174 13.94 -19.85 -16.32
C VAL A 174 14.65 -20.80 -15.35
N ALA A 175 13.90 -21.62 -14.63
CA ALA A 175 14.42 -22.59 -13.67
C ALA A 175 14.57 -23.99 -14.28
N SER A 176 14.97 -24.07 -15.56
CA SER A 176 15.17 -25.35 -16.25
C SER A 176 16.31 -26.16 -15.59
N PRO A 177 16.18 -27.49 -15.43
CA PRO A 177 17.24 -28.33 -14.87
C PRO A 177 18.58 -28.21 -15.61
N GLU A 178 18.56 -27.83 -16.89
CA GLU A 178 19.74 -27.80 -17.77
C GLU A 178 20.57 -26.51 -17.65
N TRP A 179 19.95 -25.39 -17.23
CA TRP A 179 20.58 -24.06 -17.25
C TRP A 179 20.09 -23.15 -16.11
N ALA A 180 19.45 -23.73 -15.09
CA ALA A 180 18.95 -23.00 -13.95
C ALA A 180 20.06 -22.15 -13.31
N PRO A 181 19.75 -20.89 -12.95
CA PRO A 181 20.62 -20.12 -12.08
C PRO A 181 20.86 -20.86 -10.76
N GLU A 182 21.94 -20.51 -10.07
CA GLU A 182 22.20 -20.97 -8.69
C GLU A 182 20.94 -20.83 -7.81
N ARG A 183 20.71 -21.82 -6.93
CA ARG A 183 19.51 -21.88 -6.08
C ARG A 183 19.29 -20.61 -5.27
N GLU A 184 20.36 -19.93 -4.83
CA GLU A 184 20.27 -18.66 -4.10
C GLU A 184 19.76 -17.50 -4.97
N LYS A 185 20.19 -17.42 -6.23
CA LYS A 185 19.70 -16.42 -7.19
C LYS A 185 18.23 -16.66 -7.49
N LEU A 186 17.84 -17.92 -7.74
CA LEU A 186 16.43 -18.31 -7.90
C LEU A 186 15.59 -17.96 -6.66
N ARG A 187 16.11 -18.22 -5.45
CA ARG A 187 15.45 -17.84 -4.19
C ARG A 187 15.20 -16.34 -4.12
N THR A 188 16.20 -15.53 -4.49
CA THR A 188 16.08 -14.08 -4.54
C THR A 188 14.98 -13.65 -5.50
N PHE A 189 14.94 -14.21 -6.71
CA PHE A 189 13.87 -13.93 -7.68
C PHE A 189 12.48 -14.35 -7.20
N CYS A 190 12.35 -15.52 -6.56
CA CYS A 190 11.09 -15.96 -5.98
C CYS A 190 10.59 -14.99 -4.91
N VAL A 191 11.48 -14.50 -4.04
CA VAL A 191 11.14 -13.51 -3.01
C VAL A 191 10.76 -12.16 -3.64
N ALA A 192 11.57 -11.68 -4.59
CA ALA A 192 11.39 -10.37 -5.21
C ALA A 192 10.16 -10.29 -6.13
N LEU A 193 9.82 -11.37 -6.86
CA LEU A 193 8.77 -11.35 -7.89
C LEU A 193 7.47 -12.01 -7.42
N VAL A 194 7.54 -13.20 -6.83
CA VAL A 194 6.34 -13.97 -6.45
C VAL A 194 5.84 -13.54 -5.07
N ARG A 195 6.72 -13.58 -4.07
CA ARG A 195 6.35 -13.23 -2.68
C ARG A 195 5.96 -11.75 -2.58
N ALA A 196 6.61 -10.85 -3.32
CA ALA A 196 6.20 -9.45 -3.37
C ALA A 196 4.74 -9.26 -3.84
N LYS A 197 4.31 -9.99 -4.89
CA LYS A 197 2.92 -9.92 -5.37
C LYS A 197 1.93 -10.55 -4.40
N MET A 198 2.28 -11.72 -3.86
CA MET A 198 1.46 -12.46 -2.91
C MET A 198 1.25 -11.70 -1.60
N CYS A 199 2.29 -11.06 -1.10
CA CYS A 199 2.27 -10.38 0.19
C CYS A 199 1.84 -8.90 0.11
N TYR A 200 1.33 -8.45 -1.04
CA TYR A 200 0.84 -7.08 -1.20
C TYR A 200 -0.42 -6.85 -0.34
N GLY A 201 -0.32 -5.93 0.61
CA GLY A 201 -1.40 -5.65 1.58
C GLY A 201 -1.50 -6.63 2.74
N VAL A 202 -0.64 -7.66 2.82
CA VAL A 202 -0.76 -8.70 3.86
C VAL A 202 -0.60 -8.14 5.27
N ALA A 203 0.26 -7.13 5.48
CA ALA A 203 0.50 -6.55 6.80
C ALA A 203 -0.80 -6.06 7.47
N SER A 204 -1.66 -5.36 6.73
CA SER A 204 -2.91 -4.80 7.25
C SER A 204 -4.07 -5.79 7.22
N LEU A 205 -4.07 -6.73 6.26
CA LEU A 205 -5.27 -7.52 5.93
C LEU A 205 -5.25 -8.94 6.48
N TRP A 206 -4.07 -9.47 6.84
CA TRP A 206 -3.90 -10.89 7.14
C TRP A 206 -4.85 -11.40 8.22
N PHE A 207 -4.99 -10.64 9.30
CA PHE A 207 -5.79 -11.04 10.46
C PHE A 207 -7.30 -10.98 10.21
N ASP A 208 -7.74 -10.28 9.17
CA ASP A 208 -9.14 -10.21 8.73
C ASP A 208 -9.45 -11.12 7.55
N ALA A 209 -8.44 -11.69 6.91
CA ALA A 209 -8.60 -12.69 5.85
C ALA A 209 -9.17 -13.99 6.41
N LEU A 210 -10.09 -14.60 5.66
CA LEU A 210 -10.64 -15.93 5.95
C LEU A 210 -9.52 -16.98 5.93
N LEU A 211 -9.69 -18.05 6.71
CA LEU A 211 -8.72 -19.16 6.73
C LEU A 211 -8.48 -19.73 5.32
N LEU A 212 -9.57 -19.92 4.55
CA LEU A 212 -9.49 -20.37 3.16
C LEU A 212 -8.64 -19.44 2.27
N ASP A 213 -8.70 -18.13 2.51
CA ASP A 213 -7.90 -17.15 1.77
C ASP A 213 -6.42 -17.25 2.14
N ARG A 214 -6.11 -17.44 3.43
CA ARG A 214 -4.73 -17.68 3.88
C ARG A 214 -4.15 -18.97 3.29
N GLU A 215 -4.95 -20.03 3.24
CA GLU A 215 -4.56 -21.31 2.61
C GLU A 215 -4.32 -21.16 1.10
N ARG A 216 -5.12 -20.35 0.39
CA ARG A 216 -4.91 -20.06 -1.03
C ARG A 216 -3.53 -19.47 -1.29
N LEU A 217 -3.05 -18.57 -0.41
CA LEU A 217 -1.71 -18.00 -0.50
C LEU A 217 -0.64 -19.01 -0.08
N GLY A 218 -0.90 -19.83 0.94
CA GLY A 218 -0.02 -20.94 1.34
C GLY A 218 0.29 -21.90 0.19
N ARG A 219 -0.70 -22.24 -0.64
CA ARG A 219 -0.50 -23.09 -1.83
C ARG A 219 0.49 -22.50 -2.85
N VAL A 220 0.45 -21.19 -3.08
CA VAL A 220 1.42 -20.52 -3.97
C VAL A 220 2.83 -20.65 -3.42
N GLN A 221 2.99 -20.48 -2.11
CA GLN A 221 4.28 -20.66 -1.47
C GLN A 221 4.81 -22.10 -1.57
N THR A 222 3.95 -23.10 -1.44
CA THR A 222 4.34 -24.50 -1.68
C THR A 222 4.84 -24.70 -3.11
N GLU A 223 4.22 -24.06 -4.10
CA GLU A 223 4.69 -24.17 -5.48
C GLU A 223 6.05 -23.47 -5.72
N VAL A 224 6.32 -22.35 -5.04
CA VAL A 224 7.64 -21.71 -5.06
C VAL A 224 8.72 -22.66 -4.55
N VAL A 225 8.41 -23.39 -3.48
CA VAL A 225 9.34 -24.32 -2.84
C VAL A 225 9.71 -25.47 -3.75
N LEU A 226 8.74 -26.01 -4.50
CA LEU A 226 9.00 -27.05 -5.49
C LEU A 226 10.00 -26.57 -6.56
N ILE A 227 9.89 -25.31 -7.01
CA ILE A 227 10.85 -24.74 -7.96
C ILE A 227 12.25 -24.65 -7.35
N LEU A 228 12.36 -24.18 -6.10
CA LEU A 228 13.66 -24.02 -5.43
C LEU A 228 14.36 -25.35 -5.17
N ALA A 229 13.59 -26.41 -4.92
CA ALA A 229 14.10 -27.76 -4.78
C ALA A 229 14.47 -28.41 -6.13
N GLY A 230 14.12 -27.79 -7.27
CA GLY A 230 14.27 -28.40 -8.60
C GLY A 230 13.30 -29.56 -8.84
N ASN A 231 12.24 -29.66 -8.01
CA ASN A 231 11.33 -30.78 -8.00
C ASN A 231 10.17 -30.58 -8.99
N PRO A 232 9.72 -31.65 -9.68
CA PRO A 232 8.54 -31.57 -10.52
C PRO A 232 7.30 -31.24 -9.69
N LYS A 233 6.25 -30.69 -10.33
CA LYS A 233 4.99 -30.32 -9.67
C LYS A 233 4.32 -31.48 -8.89
N ALA A 234 4.58 -32.71 -9.30
CA ALA A 234 4.01 -33.92 -8.68
C ALA A 234 4.83 -34.46 -7.50
N ALA A 235 5.97 -33.86 -7.18
CA ALA A 235 6.84 -34.32 -6.10
C ALA A 235 6.19 -34.18 -4.72
N ASN A 236 6.69 -34.96 -3.75
CA ASN A 236 6.27 -34.88 -2.37
C ASN A 236 6.52 -33.46 -1.81
N ARG A 237 5.45 -32.83 -1.33
CA ARG A 237 5.49 -31.46 -0.81
C ARG A 237 6.27 -31.37 0.48
N GLU A 238 6.22 -32.40 1.32
CA GLU A 238 6.88 -32.38 2.63
C GLU A 238 8.40 -32.39 2.49
N ASP A 239 8.92 -33.21 1.58
CA ASP A 239 10.36 -33.31 1.32
C ASP A 239 10.90 -31.99 0.74
N ALA A 240 10.19 -31.39 -0.21
CA ALA A 240 10.56 -30.09 -0.78
C ALA A 240 10.53 -28.97 0.27
N LEU A 241 9.57 -28.99 1.21
CA LEU A 241 9.51 -28.04 2.33
C LEU A 241 10.70 -28.21 3.28
N ARG A 242 11.13 -29.44 3.55
CA ARG A 242 12.32 -29.72 4.38
C ARG A 242 13.60 -29.24 3.70
N GLU A 243 13.73 -29.44 2.40
CA GLU A 243 14.92 -29.04 1.63
C GLU A 243 15.02 -27.51 1.48
N ALA A 244 13.93 -26.83 1.10
CA ALA A 244 13.97 -25.40 0.80
C ALA A 244 13.87 -24.49 2.05
N GLN A 245 13.49 -25.05 3.20
CA GLN A 245 13.25 -24.35 4.47
C GLN A 245 12.61 -22.95 4.32
N PRO A 246 11.45 -22.85 3.65
CA PRO A 246 10.80 -21.58 3.43
C PRO A 246 10.12 -21.11 4.72
N LYS A 247 10.36 -19.85 5.11
CA LYS A 247 9.57 -19.23 6.19
C LYS A 247 8.07 -19.30 5.85
N PRO A 248 7.21 -19.96 6.65
CA PRO A 248 5.78 -20.12 6.35
C PRO A 248 5.08 -18.79 6.08
N ILE A 249 4.04 -18.79 5.24
CA ILE A 249 3.31 -17.55 4.90
C ILE A 249 2.75 -16.87 6.15
N ASN A 250 2.30 -17.66 7.14
CA ASN A 250 1.86 -17.16 8.43
C ASN A 250 2.97 -16.34 9.09
N GLU A 251 4.18 -16.90 9.22
CA GLU A 251 5.31 -16.21 9.85
C GLU A 251 5.71 -14.93 9.09
N VAL A 252 5.71 -14.99 7.75
CA VAL A 252 5.98 -13.82 6.91
C VAL A 252 4.92 -12.73 7.13
N ALA A 253 3.65 -13.10 7.18
CA ALA A 253 2.55 -12.17 7.41
C ALA A 253 2.60 -11.55 8.81
N TYR A 254 2.84 -12.37 9.84
CA TYR A 254 3.00 -11.92 11.22
C TYR A 254 4.17 -10.94 11.35
N ARG A 255 5.34 -11.27 10.78
CA ARG A 255 6.50 -10.39 10.78
C ARG A 255 6.18 -9.04 10.14
N ARG A 256 5.62 -9.05 8.92
CA ARG A 256 5.27 -7.81 8.21
C ARG A 256 4.24 -6.96 8.94
N ALA A 257 3.25 -7.59 9.57
CA ALA A 257 2.26 -6.87 10.36
C ALA A 257 2.88 -6.23 11.62
N LEU A 258 3.80 -6.94 12.27
CA LEU A 258 4.53 -6.41 13.42
C LEU A 258 5.46 -5.26 13.03
N GLU A 259 6.26 -5.42 11.97
CA GLU A 259 7.11 -4.35 11.41
C GLU A 259 6.27 -3.12 11.08
N TYR A 260 5.15 -3.31 10.38
CA TYR A 260 4.24 -2.22 10.02
C TYR A 260 3.65 -1.52 11.25
N TYR A 261 3.21 -2.27 12.27
CA TYR A 261 2.72 -1.70 13.52
C TYR A 261 3.79 -0.85 14.23
N LEU A 262 5.02 -1.36 14.34
CA LEU A 262 6.12 -0.66 14.99
C LEU A 262 6.55 0.60 14.22
N GLU A 263 6.61 0.52 12.89
CA GLU A 263 6.90 1.67 12.03
C GLU A 263 5.85 2.77 12.19
N LEU A 264 4.56 2.42 12.25
CA LEU A 264 3.50 3.40 12.48
C LEU A 264 3.63 4.05 13.87
N LYS A 265 3.92 3.26 14.91
CA LYS A 265 4.16 3.78 16.27
C LYS A 265 5.34 4.75 16.32
N ALA A 266 6.38 4.53 15.52
CA ALA A 266 7.56 5.38 15.48
C ALA A 266 7.34 6.73 14.75
N LYS A 267 6.30 6.85 13.91
CA LYS A 267 6.02 8.06 13.10
C LYS A 267 5.33 9.20 13.86
N GLY A 268 4.96 8.98 15.12
CA GLY A 268 4.35 10.00 15.98
C GLY A 268 2.92 9.66 16.45
N PRO A 269 2.28 10.54 17.25
CA PRO A 269 1.06 10.22 17.99
C PRO A 269 -0.13 9.88 17.08
N VAL A 270 -0.35 10.64 16.00
CA VAL A 270 -1.44 10.38 15.04
C VAL A 270 -1.32 9.00 14.40
N HIS A 271 -0.11 8.65 13.95
CA HIS A 271 0.14 7.33 13.36
C HIS A 271 0.05 6.21 14.40
N ALA A 272 0.39 6.50 15.66
CA ALA A 272 0.28 5.56 16.75
C ALA A 272 -1.18 5.20 17.07
N GLU A 273 -2.11 6.16 17.00
CA GLU A 273 -3.55 5.91 17.14
C GLU A 273 -4.10 5.08 15.98
N VAL A 274 -3.69 5.38 14.75
CA VAL A 274 -4.03 4.59 13.56
C VAL A 274 -3.51 3.15 13.71
N ALA A 275 -2.29 2.97 14.22
CA ALA A 275 -1.74 1.64 14.48
C ALA A 275 -2.58 0.84 15.48
N ASP A 276 -3.09 1.47 16.54
CA ASP A 276 -3.96 0.83 17.53
C ASP A 276 -5.32 0.48 16.95
N SER A 277 -5.86 1.32 16.07
CA SER A 277 -7.12 1.05 15.36
C SER A 277 -7.01 -0.15 14.42
N ILE A 278 -5.92 -0.25 13.66
CA ILE A 278 -5.68 -1.38 12.75
C ILE A 278 -5.39 -2.67 13.53
N PHE A 279 -4.63 -2.57 14.62
CA PHE A 279 -4.16 -3.70 15.42
C PHE A 279 -4.63 -3.59 16.88
N PRO A 280 -5.91 -3.90 17.15
CA PRO A 280 -6.43 -3.85 18.51
C PRO A 280 -5.78 -4.92 19.42
N PRO A 281 -5.86 -4.77 20.75
CA PRO A 281 -5.09 -5.57 21.71
C PRO A 281 -5.28 -7.09 21.58
N GLU A 282 -6.43 -7.54 21.08
CA GLU A 282 -6.77 -8.95 20.91
C GLU A 282 -6.03 -9.58 19.72
N ARG A 283 -5.43 -8.77 18.85
CA ARG A 283 -4.67 -9.29 17.71
C ARG A 283 -3.44 -10.05 18.21
N PRO A 284 -3.13 -11.22 17.63
CA PRO A 284 -1.99 -12.02 18.02
C PRO A 284 -0.65 -11.27 18.09
N ILE A 285 -0.42 -10.30 17.20
CA ILE A 285 0.83 -9.50 17.22
C ILE A 285 0.99 -8.66 18.50
N ARG A 286 -0.11 -8.13 19.05
CA ARG A 286 -0.12 -7.32 20.28
C ARG A 286 0.15 -8.21 21.49
N VAL A 287 -0.45 -9.39 21.53
CA VAL A 287 -0.21 -10.40 22.57
C VAL A 287 1.26 -10.85 22.57
N THR A 288 1.82 -11.14 21.39
CA THR A 288 3.24 -11.55 21.28
C THR A 288 4.18 -10.42 21.69
N LEU A 289 3.90 -9.18 21.30
CA LEU A 289 4.70 -8.02 21.69
C LEU A 289 4.70 -7.81 23.20
N ALA A 290 3.53 -7.88 23.85
CA ALA A 290 3.41 -7.76 25.30
C ALA A 290 4.20 -8.85 26.05
N LYS A 291 4.13 -10.10 25.57
CA LYS A 291 4.95 -11.21 26.11
C LYS A 291 6.44 -10.95 25.96
N GLY A 292 6.87 -10.46 24.80
CA GLY A 292 8.26 -10.09 24.57
C GLY A 292 8.74 -8.99 25.52
N GLN A 293 7.96 -7.90 25.65
CA GLN A 293 8.28 -6.80 26.56
C GLN A 293 8.35 -7.23 28.02
N SER A 294 7.44 -8.10 28.46
CA SER A 294 7.48 -8.69 29.81
C SER A 294 8.75 -9.50 30.04
N LEU A 295 9.18 -10.32 29.07
CA LEU A 295 10.43 -11.08 29.16
C LEU A 295 11.66 -10.15 29.27
N TYR A 296 11.71 -9.06 28.49
CA TYR A 296 12.80 -8.08 28.60
C TYR A 296 12.82 -7.38 29.96
N SER A 297 11.67 -6.99 30.51
CA SER A 297 11.62 -6.37 31.85
C SER A 297 12.09 -7.30 32.98
N ILE A 298 11.97 -8.62 32.79
CA ILE A 298 12.48 -9.63 33.72
C ILE A 298 14.00 -9.79 33.57
N ILE A 299 14.53 -9.69 32.35
CA ILE A 299 15.96 -9.84 32.05
C ILE A 299 16.75 -8.58 32.45
N ASP A 300 16.19 -7.38 32.26
CA ASP A 300 16.79 -6.10 32.65
C ASP A 300 16.55 -5.74 34.15
N SER A 301 16.19 -6.71 34.98
CA SER A 301 16.03 -6.48 36.42
C SER A 301 17.38 -6.11 37.06
N PRO A 302 17.43 -5.21 38.07
CA PRO A 302 18.64 -4.48 38.48
C PRO A 302 19.73 -5.30 39.18
N GLU A 303 19.62 -6.62 39.25
CA GLU A 303 20.46 -7.47 40.10
C GLU A 303 21.73 -8.03 39.43
N ASN A 304 22.10 -7.58 38.22
CA ASN A 304 23.41 -7.96 37.66
C ASN A 304 24.01 -6.89 36.72
N PRO A 305 24.89 -5.99 37.21
CA PRO A 305 25.54 -4.99 36.39
C PRO A 305 26.77 -5.59 35.72
N HIS A 306 26.56 -6.46 34.74
CA HIS A 306 27.62 -6.76 33.77
C HIS A 306 27.30 -6.06 32.47
N HIS A 307 28.11 -5.03 32.19
CA HIS A 307 28.24 -4.36 30.90
C HIS A 307 28.18 -5.38 29.75
N GLN A 308 27.00 -5.55 29.17
CA GLN A 308 26.86 -6.07 27.82
C GLN A 308 26.04 -5.06 27.04
N THR A 309 26.76 -4.18 26.34
CA THR A 309 26.25 -3.52 25.15
C THR A 309 25.90 -4.61 24.14
N VAL A 310 24.70 -5.18 24.24
CA VAL A 310 24.15 -6.04 23.20
C VAL A 310 23.64 -5.11 22.12
N LEU A 311 24.54 -4.86 21.17
CA LEU A 311 24.24 -4.31 19.86
C LEU A 311 23.13 -5.16 19.23
N ILE A 312 21.88 -4.69 19.25
CA ILE A 312 20.86 -5.26 18.39
C ILE A 312 21.23 -4.85 16.96
N CYS A 313 22.03 -5.68 16.30
CA CYS A 313 22.16 -5.67 14.85
C CYS A 313 20.83 -6.14 14.23
N PHE A 314 19.82 -5.26 14.21
CA PHE A 314 18.93 -5.27 13.06
C PHE A 314 19.76 -4.70 11.92
N GLY A 315 20.15 -5.57 10.99
CA GLY A 315 20.70 -5.12 9.72
C GLY A 315 19.64 -4.29 9.00
N VAL A 316 19.58 -3.00 9.30
CA VAL A 316 19.11 -1.99 8.38
C VAL A 316 20.18 -1.94 7.31
N LEU A 317 19.97 -2.64 6.20
CA LEU A 317 20.67 -2.31 4.95
C LEU A 317 20.17 -0.93 4.53
N ARG A 318 20.75 0.12 5.12
CA ARG A 318 20.89 1.41 4.45
C ARG A 318 22.02 1.22 3.45
N CYS A 319 21.67 1.06 2.19
CA CYS A 319 22.45 1.65 1.10
C CYS A 319 21.50 2.57 0.33
N TRP A 320 21.58 3.86 0.64
CA TRP A 320 21.72 4.84 -0.44
C TRP A 320 23.02 4.51 -1.21
N PRO A 321 23.03 4.79 -2.51
CA PRO A 321 23.85 5.91 -2.92
C PRO A 321 23.03 6.90 -3.74
N ASP A 322 22.96 8.13 -3.24
CA ASP A 322 22.89 9.28 -4.12
C ASP A 322 24.26 9.48 -4.78
N ALA A 323 24.21 9.88 -6.05
CA ALA A 323 25.23 10.53 -6.87
C ALA A 323 26.44 9.68 -7.31
N VAL A 324 26.60 9.46 -8.63
CA VAL A 324 27.27 10.34 -9.60
C VAL A 324 27.25 9.64 -10.99
N GLU A 325 27.01 10.44 -12.04
CA GLU A 325 26.96 10.17 -13.51
C GLU A 325 25.65 9.64 -14.12
#